data_AF-A0A0F9AW81-F1
#
_entry.id   AF-A0A0F9AW81-F1
#
_cell.length_a   1.000
_cell.length_b   1.000
_cell.length_c   1.000
_cell.angle_alpha   90.00
_cell.angle_beta   90.00
_cell.angle_gamma   90.00
#
_symmetry.space_group_name_H-M   'P 1'
#
loop_
_entity.id
_entity.type
_entity.pdbx_description
1 polymer ?
#
loop_
_entity_poly.entity_id
_entity_poly.type
_entity_poly.pdbx_seq_one_letter_code
_entity_poly.pdbx_strand_id
1 'polypeptide(L)'
;MPLKGSHIPTVWLFLDTETEETLKGEITYHHFHVGWTCLLRRATEKRPETEAWTWFLSAGGINGYIQEIALRYKRIQVVGHNIFFDLQAAGTFTFLAAQGWKLDFYYDRGLTYLLKCSLGEVVMTLVSSTNWFDQSLRSLGKVVGLEKLDIEFGKASPEELKTYCMRDVEILVELFKYYFRFIQDNEMGSLGLTKASQAFKAYRFRFTDGSIFIHHHAEVHALERAAYMGGRVECFFIGHCKGGPFVSLDVNSM
;
A
#
# COMPACT_ATOMS: atom_id res chain seq x y z
N MET A 1 -6.77 26.77 -2.42
CA MET A 1 -5.91 26.08 -1.42
C MET A 1 -4.47 26.44 -1.72
N PRO A 2 -3.60 26.65 -0.72
CA PRO A 2 -2.18 26.81 -1.00
C PRO A 2 -1.71 25.60 -1.82
N LEU A 3 -1.09 25.85 -2.97
CA LEU A 3 -0.65 24.80 -3.91
C LEU A 3 0.43 23.92 -3.29
N LYS A 4 1.13 24.46 -2.28
CA LYS A 4 2.20 23.80 -1.55
C LYS A 4 1.74 23.43 -0.14
N GLY A 5 1.87 22.16 0.18
CA GLY A 5 1.65 21.61 1.51
C GLY A 5 2.50 20.36 1.67
N SER A 6 3.11 20.21 2.83
CA SER A 6 3.90 19.04 3.21
C SER A 6 3.21 18.35 4.38
N HIS A 7 2.12 17.65 4.08
CA HIS A 7 1.37 16.90 5.07
C HIS A 7 1.49 15.40 4.82
N ILE A 8 1.98 14.70 5.83
CA ILE A 8 1.94 13.25 5.93
C ILE A 8 1.08 12.94 7.17
N PRO A 9 0.03 12.12 7.06
CA PRO A 9 -0.78 11.71 8.21
C PRO A 9 0.06 11.24 9.38
N THR A 10 -0.40 11.52 10.60
CA THR A 10 0.32 11.16 11.84
C THR A 10 -0.08 9.80 12.39
N VAL A 11 -1.27 9.31 12.05
CA VAL A 11 -1.82 8.05 12.58
C VAL A 11 -2.00 7.05 11.45
N TRP A 12 -1.41 5.88 11.62
CA TRP A 12 -1.39 4.77 10.67
C TRP A 12 -1.68 3.47 11.39
N LEU A 13 -2.49 2.62 10.78
CA LEU A 13 -2.71 1.26 11.25
C LEU A 13 -2.16 0.30 10.20
N PHE A 14 -1.12 -0.44 10.56
CA PHE A 14 -0.58 -1.51 9.73
C PHE A 14 -1.21 -2.83 10.14
N LEU A 15 -1.44 -3.72 9.17
CA LEU A 15 -1.97 -5.04 9.42
C LEU A 15 -1.40 -6.07 8.46
N ASP A 16 -1.47 -7.32 8.91
CA ASP A 16 -1.23 -8.53 8.14
C ASP A 16 -2.07 -9.65 8.77
N THR A 17 -2.52 -10.59 7.96
CA THR A 17 -3.35 -11.71 8.39
C THR A 17 -2.87 -13.02 7.80
N GLU A 18 -3.00 -14.08 8.59
CA GLU A 18 -2.78 -15.44 8.13
C GLU A 18 -4.13 -16.14 7.95
N THR A 19 -4.18 -17.05 6.98
CA THR A 19 -5.41 -17.75 6.62
C THR A 19 -5.26 -19.26 6.75
N GLU A 20 -6.33 -19.92 7.14
CA GLU A 20 -6.50 -21.36 6.98
C GLU A 20 -7.29 -21.65 5.71
N GLU A 21 -6.83 -22.66 4.98
CA GLU A 21 -7.45 -23.08 3.73
C GLU A 21 -8.43 -24.22 3.99
N THR A 22 -9.62 -24.14 3.39
CA THR A 22 -10.52 -25.29 3.26
C THR A 22 -10.83 -25.57 1.79
N LEU A 23 -10.64 -26.83 1.39
CA LEU A 23 -10.91 -27.30 0.03
C LEU A 23 -12.33 -27.86 -0.05
N LYS A 24 -13.11 -27.38 -1.02
CA LYS A 24 -14.43 -27.91 -1.32
C LYS A 24 -14.58 -28.08 -2.83
N GLY A 25 -14.27 -29.29 -3.29
CA GLY A 25 -14.18 -29.59 -4.71
C GLY A 25 -12.99 -28.87 -5.34
N GLU A 26 -13.23 -28.08 -6.38
CA GLU A 26 -12.21 -27.28 -7.07
C GLU A 26 -12.03 -25.87 -6.46
N ILE A 27 -12.78 -25.55 -5.40
CA ILE A 27 -12.74 -24.23 -4.76
C ILE A 27 -11.91 -24.30 -3.47
N THR A 28 -10.94 -23.40 -3.37
CA THR A 28 -10.19 -23.15 -2.12
C THR A 28 -10.78 -21.93 -1.42
N TYR A 29 -11.20 -22.11 -0.18
CA TYR A 29 -11.68 -21.04 0.68
C TYR A 29 -10.59 -20.64 1.66
N HIS A 30 -10.29 -19.35 1.73
CA HIS A 30 -9.37 -18.78 2.72
C HIS A 30 -10.18 -18.16 3.85
N HIS A 31 -9.94 -18.63 5.08
CA HIS A 31 -10.56 -18.11 6.28
C HIS A 31 -9.52 -17.43 7.14
N PHE A 32 -9.85 -16.27 7.71
CA PHE A 32 -9.00 -15.67 8.73
C PHE A 32 -8.68 -16.68 9.83
N HIS A 33 -7.39 -16.86 10.10
CA HIS A 33 -6.91 -17.67 11.20
C HIS A 33 -6.43 -16.76 12.33
N VAL A 34 -5.47 -15.89 12.03
CA VAL A 34 -4.87 -14.94 12.98
C VAL A 34 -4.43 -13.67 12.27
N GLY A 35 -4.09 -12.63 13.02
CA GLY A 35 -3.55 -11.41 12.42
C GLY A 35 -2.93 -10.47 13.43
N TRP A 36 -1.99 -9.65 12.95
CA TRP A 36 -1.36 -8.59 13.72
C TRP A 36 -1.81 -7.22 13.24
N THR A 37 -1.79 -6.27 14.16
CA THR A 37 -1.79 -4.85 13.81
C THR A 37 -0.72 -4.09 14.56
N CYS A 38 -0.23 -3.02 13.94
CA CYS A 38 0.58 -2.00 14.59
C CYS A 38 -0.04 -0.62 14.35
N LEU A 39 -0.50 0.02 15.43
CA LEU A 39 -0.91 1.42 15.42
C LEU A 39 0.32 2.31 15.60
N LEU A 40 0.80 2.88 14.50
CA LEU A 40 1.88 3.86 14.49
C LEU A 40 1.30 5.27 14.65
N ARG A 41 1.77 5.98 15.67
CA ARG A 41 1.64 7.44 15.77
C ARG A 41 3.00 8.06 15.58
N ARG A 42 3.20 8.72 14.43
CA ARG A 42 4.45 9.38 14.07
C ARG A 42 4.79 10.50 15.06
N ALA A 43 6.09 10.72 15.24
CA ALA A 43 6.58 11.84 16.02
C ALA A 43 6.07 13.19 15.49
N THR A 44 5.85 14.12 16.40
CA THR A 44 5.59 15.54 16.14
C THR A 44 6.46 16.35 17.10
N GLU A 45 6.58 17.66 16.90
CA GLU A 45 7.30 18.53 17.85
C GLU A 45 6.83 18.39 19.30
N LYS A 46 5.57 17.98 19.52
CA LYS A 46 4.95 17.89 20.84
C LYS A 46 4.87 16.47 21.41
N ARG A 47 5.08 15.43 20.59
CA ARG A 47 4.82 14.04 20.97
C ARG A 47 5.83 13.11 20.32
N PRO A 48 6.45 12.18 21.08
CA PRO A 48 7.33 11.18 20.50
C PRO A 48 6.55 10.21 19.61
N GLU A 49 7.27 9.51 18.73
CA GLU A 49 6.72 8.38 18.00
C GLU A 49 6.32 7.28 18.97
N THR A 50 5.19 6.62 18.70
CA THR A 50 4.72 5.49 19.50
C THR A 50 4.09 4.43 18.63
N GLU A 51 4.24 3.18 19.04
CA GLU A 51 3.64 2.01 18.43
C GLU A 51 2.80 1.26 19.45
N ALA A 52 1.68 0.71 19.01
CA ALA A 52 0.89 -0.21 19.80
C ALA A 52 0.57 -1.44 18.97
N TRP A 53 1.05 -2.59 19.44
CA TRP A 53 0.97 -3.88 18.76
C TRP A 53 -0.17 -4.71 19.34
N THR A 54 -1.04 -5.24 18.49
CA THR A 54 -2.18 -6.06 18.93
C THR A 54 -2.30 -7.32 18.09
N TRP A 55 -2.39 -8.47 18.78
CA TRP A 55 -2.58 -9.80 18.18
C TRP A 55 -4.05 -10.19 18.20
N PHE A 56 -4.54 -10.79 17.12
CA PHE A 56 -5.93 -11.20 16.98
C PHE A 56 -6.04 -12.68 16.64
N LEU A 57 -6.99 -13.33 17.31
CA LEU A 57 -7.38 -14.73 17.09
C LEU A 57 -8.76 -14.84 16.41
N SER A 58 -9.33 -13.72 15.96
CA SER A 58 -10.61 -13.74 15.24
C SER A 58 -10.77 -12.55 14.29
N ALA A 59 -11.47 -12.80 13.18
CA ALA A 59 -11.88 -11.79 12.21
C ALA A 59 -12.73 -10.67 12.85
N GLY A 60 -13.64 -11.03 13.77
CA GLY A 60 -14.45 -10.04 14.50
C GLY A 60 -13.59 -9.11 15.36
N GLY A 61 -12.56 -9.65 16.02
CA GLY A 61 -11.63 -8.89 16.86
C GLY A 61 -10.84 -7.86 16.07
N ILE A 62 -10.20 -8.26 14.96
CA ILE A 62 -9.40 -7.34 14.14
C ILE A 62 -10.27 -6.26 13.49
N ASN A 63 -11.44 -6.61 12.97
CA ASN A 63 -12.37 -5.64 12.38
C ASN A 63 -12.93 -4.66 13.41
N GLY A 64 -13.29 -5.16 14.60
CA GLY A 64 -13.71 -4.32 15.72
C GLY A 64 -12.64 -3.32 16.12
N TYR A 65 -11.38 -3.76 16.17
CA TYR A 65 -10.24 -2.88 16.46
C TYR A 65 -10.00 -1.84 15.37
N ILE A 66 -10.02 -2.23 14.09
CA ILE A 66 -9.91 -1.28 12.96
C ILE A 66 -10.96 -0.18 13.09
N GLN A 67 -12.22 -0.54 13.34
CA GLN A 67 -13.31 0.43 13.56
C GLN A 67 -13.06 1.30 14.80
N GLU A 68 -12.68 0.71 15.94
CA GLU A 68 -12.39 1.44 17.16
C GLU A 68 -11.35 2.53 16.93
N ILE A 69 -10.25 2.19 16.27
CA ILE A 69 -9.18 3.12 15.96
C ILE A 69 -9.69 4.20 14.99
N ALA A 70 -10.46 3.84 13.95
CA ALA A 70 -11.03 4.82 13.03
C ALA A 70 -11.95 5.81 13.76
N LEU A 71 -12.84 5.34 14.65
CA LEU A 71 -13.74 6.16 15.45
C LEU A 71 -12.98 7.10 16.41
N ARG A 72 -11.88 6.61 16.99
CA ARG A 72 -11.00 7.34 17.92
C ARG A 72 -10.28 8.50 17.24
N TYR A 73 -9.70 8.26 16.06
CA TYR A 73 -8.85 9.25 15.37
C TYR A 73 -9.57 10.05 14.28
N LYS A 74 -10.81 9.67 13.93
CA LYS A 74 -11.67 10.29 12.91
C LYS A 74 -11.14 10.20 11.47
N ARG A 75 -9.83 10.19 11.26
CA ARG A 75 -9.18 10.05 9.96
C ARG A 75 -8.00 9.11 10.10
N ILE A 76 -8.06 7.96 9.45
CA ILE A 76 -6.98 6.96 9.52
C ILE A 76 -6.66 6.34 8.17
N GLN A 77 -5.38 6.01 8.00
CA GLN A 77 -4.85 5.16 6.94
C GLN A 77 -4.62 3.76 7.49
N VAL A 78 -5.23 2.76 6.86
CA VAL A 78 -5.04 1.33 7.18
C VAL A 78 -4.27 0.70 6.03
N VAL A 79 -3.14 0.06 6.33
CA VAL A 79 -2.18 -0.43 5.34
C VAL A 79 -1.84 -1.89 5.58
N GLY A 80 -1.83 -2.68 4.51
CA GLY A 80 -1.29 -4.04 4.48
C GLY A 80 -0.57 -4.29 3.15
N HIS A 81 0.14 -5.40 3.02
CA HIS A 81 0.79 -5.76 1.77
C HIS A 81 -0.14 -6.58 0.89
N ASN A 82 -0.60 -6.01 -0.22
CA ASN A 82 -1.71 -6.58 -1.00
C ASN A 82 -2.98 -6.75 -0.14
N ILE A 83 -3.29 -5.71 0.65
CA ILE A 83 -4.28 -5.71 1.74
C ILE A 83 -5.67 -6.24 1.35
N PHE A 84 -6.05 -6.22 0.07
CA PHE A 84 -7.34 -6.74 -0.38
C PHE A 84 -7.56 -8.18 0.07
N PHE A 85 -6.53 -9.03 -0.02
CA PHE A 85 -6.61 -10.42 0.41
C PHE A 85 -6.89 -10.53 1.91
N ASP A 86 -6.16 -9.78 2.75
CA ASP A 86 -6.39 -9.73 4.20
C ASP A 86 -7.81 -9.30 4.55
N LEU A 87 -8.29 -8.23 3.91
CA LEU A 87 -9.63 -7.70 4.14
C LEU A 87 -10.72 -8.68 3.72
N GLN A 88 -10.49 -9.42 2.64
CA GLN A 88 -11.41 -10.44 2.16
C GLN A 88 -11.46 -11.62 3.13
N ALA A 89 -10.30 -12.14 3.54
CA ALA A 89 -10.20 -13.26 4.47
C ALA A 89 -10.78 -12.91 5.86
N ALA A 90 -10.57 -11.67 6.32
CA ALA A 90 -11.15 -11.15 7.56
C ALA A 90 -12.64 -10.79 7.44
N GLY A 91 -13.27 -10.89 6.27
CA GLY A 91 -14.67 -10.50 6.07
C GLY A 91 -14.93 -9.01 6.32
N THR A 92 -13.92 -8.16 6.14
CA THR A 92 -13.97 -6.73 6.50
C THR A 92 -15.05 -5.99 5.72
N PHE A 93 -15.27 -6.32 4.45
CA PHE A 93 -16.31 -5.64 3.65
C PHE A 93 -17.72 -5.87 4.21
N THR A 94 -18.03 -7.12 4.55
CA THR A 94 -19.31 -7.50 5.17
C THR A 94 -19.45 -6.83 6.54
N PHE A 95 -18.38 -6.82 7.34
CA PHE A 95 -18.36 -6.14 8.62
C PHE A 95 -18.65 -4.63 8.47
N LEU A 96 -17.93 -3.93 7.61
CA LEU A 96 -18.09 -2.48 7.41
C LEU A 96 -19.50 -2.14 6.91
N ALA A 97 -20.04 -2.91 5.96
CA ALA A 97 -21.40 -2.74 5.48
C ALA A 97 -22.44 -2.94 6.62
N ALA A 98 -22.28 -3.99 7.43
CA ALA A 98 -23.17 -4.24 8.57
C ALA A 98 -23.08 -3.15 9.66
N GLN A 99 -21.91 -2.50 9.80
CA GLN A 99 -21.70 -1.38 10.72
C GLN A 99 -22.13 -0.02 10.13
N GLY A 100 -22.67 0.02 8.91
CA GLY A 100 -23.22 1.23 8.29
C GLY A 100 -22.17 2.16 7.65
N TRP A 101 -20.94 1.68 7.42
CA TRP A 101 -19.94 2.44 6.67
C TRP A 101 -20.39 2.65 5.22
N LYS A 102 -20.22 3.86 4.73
CA LYS A 102 -20.52 4.25 3.35
C LYS A 102 -19.27 4.15 2.51
N LEU A 103 -19.38 3.56 1.32
CA LEU A 103 -18.32 3.55 0.34
C LEU A 103 -18.21 4.92 -0.33
N ASP A 104 -17.07 5.59 -0.16
CA ASP A 104 -16.82 6.90 -0.79
C ASP A 104 -16.03 6.76 -2.10
N PHE A 105 -15.08 5.81 -2.13
CA PHE A 105 -14.21 5.57 -3.28
C PHE A 105 -13.68 4.14 -3.27
N TYR A 106 -13.56 3.54 -4.44
CA TYR A 106 -12.97 2.22 -4.64
C TYR A 106 -12.13 2.20 -5.91
N TYR A 107 -10.93 1.65 -5.82
CA TYR A 107 -10.09 1.33 -6.95
C TYR A 107 -9.33 0.04 -6.69
N ASP A 108 -9.38 -0.86 -7.65
CA ASP A 108 -8.72 -2.16 -7.59
C ASP A 108 -8.29 -2.57 -9.00
N ARG A 109 -6.99 -2.52 -9.26
CA ARG A 109 -6.40 -2.94 -10.54
C ARG A 109 -4.92 -3.27 -10.37
N GLY A 110 -4.55 -4.49 -10.75
CA GLY A 110 -3.17 -4.96 -10.68
C GLY A 110 -2.66 -4.90 -9.24
N LEU A 111 -1.53 -4.23 -9.02
CA LEU A 111 -0.95 -4.04 -7.69
C LEU A 111 -1.47 -2.79 -6.96
N THR A 112 -2.51 -2.13 -7.47
CA THR A 112 -3.06 -0.92 -6.83
C THR A 112 -4.41 -1.22 -6.21
N TYR A 113 -4.52 -1.01 -4.91
CA TYR A 113 -5.75 -1.12 -4.15
C TYR A 113 -5.97 0.11 -3.28
N LEU A 114 -7.16 0.69 -3.35
CA LEU A 114 -7.58 1.81 -2.52
C LEU A 114 -9.08 1.74 -2.25
N LEU A 115 -9.44 1.67 -0.97
CA LEU A 115 -10.81 1.73 -0.49
C LEU A 115 -10.94 2.91 0.47
N LYS A 116 -11.86 3.83 0.19
CA LYS A 116 -12.21 4.91 1.12
C LYS A 116 -13.65 4.74 1.55
N CYS A 117 -13.87 4.76 2.85
CA CYS A 117 -15.19 4.69 3.42
C CYS A 117 -15.37 5.69 4.56
N SER A 118 -16.63 6.03 4.85
CA SER A 118 -16.98 7.00 5.87
C SER A 118 -18.13 6.53 6.77
N LEU A 119 -18.11 6.97 8.03
CA LEU A 119 -19.19 6.79 9.00
C LEU A 119 -19.42 8.12 9.71
N GLY A 120 -20.40 8.89 9.23
CA GLY A 120 -20.59 10.28 9.65
C GLY A 120 -19.36 11.13 9.28
N GLU A 121 -18.71 11.73 10.29
CA GLU A 121 -17.48 12.51 10.10
C GLU A 121 -16.19 11.68 10.09
N VAL A 122 -16.30 10.37 10.36
CA VAL A 122 -15.18 9.45 10.40
C VAL A 122 -14.85 9.00 8.98
N VAL A 123 -13.58 9.06 8.60
CA VAL A 123 -13.07 8.65 7.29
C VAL A 123 -11.95 7.63 7.49
N MET A 124 -12.09 6.48 6.84
CA MET A 124 -11.08 5.44 6.82
C MET A 124 -10.64 5.20 5.38
N THR A 125 -9.33 5.13 5.17
CA THR A 125 -8.73 4.81 3.88
C THR A 125 -7.91 3.55 4.05
N LEU A 126 -8.34 2.46 3.42
CA LEU A 126 -7.62 1.19 3.38
C LEU A 126 -6.86 1.14 2.06
N VAL A 127 -5.56 0.87 2.13
CA VAL A 127 -4.66 1.04 0.99
C VAL A 127 -3.59 -0.02 1.01
N SER A 128 -3.29 -0.61 -0.15
CA SER A 128 -2.19 -1.57 -0.24
C SER A 128 -0.86 -0.84 -0.25
N SER A 129 0.13 -1.36 0.47
CA SER A 129 1.52 -0.89 0.38
C SER A 129 2.08 -1.01 -1.04
N THR A 130 1.52 -1.92 -1.85
CA THR A 130 1.88 -2.10 -3.26
C THR A 130 1.56 -0.90 -4.16
N ASN A 131 0.74 0.05 -3.68
CA ASN A 131 0.56 1.33 -4.34
C ASN A 131 1.85 2.17 -4.40
N TRP A 132 2.77 1.93 -3.46
CA TRP A 132 4.08 2.58 -3.38
C TRP A 132 5.22 1.62 -3.76
N PHE A 133 5.12 0.35 -3.37
CA PHE A 133 6.19 -0.63 -3.47
C PHE A 133 5.71 -1.90 -4.20
N ASP A 134 6.05 -2.03 -5.49
CA ASP A 134 5.61 -3.16 -6.34
C ASP A 134 6.46 -4.44 -6.18
N GLN A 135 7.29 -4.51 -5.13
CA GLN A 135 8.12 -5.66 -4.79
C GLN A 135 7.46 -6.51 -3.70
N SER A 136 7.84 -7.79 -3.63
CA SER A 136 7.36 -8.67 -2.55
C SER A 136 7.84 -8.21 -1.18
N LEU A 137 7.07 -8.50 -0.13
CA LEU A 137 7.43 -8.18 1.25
C LEU A 137 8.80 -8.73 1.67
N ARG A 138 9.19 -9.92 1.18
CA ARG A 138 10.53 -10.48 1.40
C ARG A 138 11.63 -9.60 0.80
N SER A 139 11.44 -9.09 -0.42
CA SER A 139 12.39 -8.18 -1.05
C SER A 139 12.47 -6.86 -0.28
N LEU A 140 11.33 -6.33 0.15
CA LEU A 140 11.25 -5.09 0.93
C LEU A 140 11.88 -5.24 2.31
N GLY A 141 11.75 -6.41 2.95
CA GLY A 141 12.43 -6.74 4.19
C GLY A 141 13.94 -6.58 4.09
N LYS A 142 14.56 -7.03 2.98
CA LYS A 142 16.00 -6.83 2.73
C LYS A 142 16.37 -5.35 2.60
N VAL A 143 15.50 -4.52 2.02
CA VAL A 143 15.74 -3.07 1.87
C VAL A 143 15.81 -2.38 3.23
N VAL A 144 14.98 -2.79 4.18
CA VAL A 144 14.93 -2.20 5.54
C VAL A 144 15.77 -2.95 6.57
N GLY A 145 16.51 -3.99 6.15
CA GLY A 145 17.35 -4.79 7.05
C GLY A 145 16.59 -5.76 7.95
N LEU A 146 15.32 -6.06 7.65
CA LEU A 146 14.47 -7.00 8.37
C LEU A 146 14.08 -8.15 7.45
N GLU A 147 14.84 -9.25 7.50
CA GLU A 147 14.51 -10.41 6.67
C GLU A 147 13.15 -11.01 7.06
N LYS A 148 12.32 -11.27 6.05
CA LYS A 148 11.07 -12.02 6.22
C LYS A 148 11.41 -13.46 6.61
N LEU A 149 10.71 -13.97 7.61
CA LEU A 149 10.88 -15.34 8.09
C LEU A 149 10.34 -16.35 7.06
N ASP A 150 10.78 -17.60 7.19
CA ASP A 150 10.22 -18.75 6.47
C ASP A 150 9.37 -19.55 7.44
N ILE A 151 8.23 -20.06 6.98
CA ILE A 151 7.30 -20.83 7.81
C ILE A 151 6.73 -22.02 7.04
N GLU A 152 6.68 -23.17 7.70
CA GLU A 152 5.96 -24.36 7.22
C GLU A 152 4.56 -24.39 7.85
N PHE A 153 3.56 -23.77 7.20
CA PHE A 153 2.21 -23.60 7.76
C PHE A 153 1.58 -24.89 8.32
N GLY A 154 1.81 -26.04 7.70
CA GLY A 154 1.27 -27.33 8.15
C GLY A 154 1.90 -27.90 9.43
N LYS A 155 3.01 -27.32 9.92
CA LYS A 155 3.74 -27.78 11.12
C LYS A 155 4.03 -26.67 12.12
N ALA A 156 3.75 -25.41 11.75
CA ALA A 156 4.05 -24.27 12.58
C ALA A 156 3.23 -24.31 13.88
N SER A 157 3.92 -24.07 14.99
CA SER A 157 3.29 -23.78 16.27
C SER A 157 2.56 -22.42 16.23
N PRO A 158 1.55 -22.22 17.10
CA PRO A 158 0.91 -20.91 17.25
C PRO A 158 1.90 -19.78 17.55
N GLU A 159 2.95 -20.06 18.32
CA GLU A 159 4.02 -19.11 18.65
C GLU A 159 4.86 -18.75 17.42
N GLU A 160 5.25 -19.72 16.59
CA GLU A 160 5.97 -19.47 15.33
C GLU A 160 5.13 -18.64 14.37
N LEU A 161 3.84 -18.98 14.22
CA LEU A 161 2.92 -18.24 13.36
C LEU A 161 2.72 -16.80 13.85
N LYS A 162 2.59 -16.63 15.16
CA LYS A 162 2.51 -15.30 15.79
C LYS A 162 3.77 -14.47 15.52
N THR A 163 4.96 -15.05 15.63
CA THR A 163 6.22 -14.35 15.34
C THR A 163 6.36 -14.04 13.85
N TYR A 164 6.00 -14.97 12.97
CA TYR A 164 6.03 -14.80 11.52
C TYR A 164 5.13 -13.63 11.06
N CYS A 165 3.86 -13.65 11.44
CA CYS A 165 2.91 -12.60 11.05
C CYS A 165 3.30 -11.24 11.67
N MET A 166 3.86 -11.23 12.89
CA MET A 166 4.39 -9.99 13.48
C MET A 166 5.53 -9.40 12.65
N ARG A 167 6.46 -10.23 12.15
CA ARG A 167 7.58 -9.80 11.30
C ARG A 167 7.08 -9.16 10.01
N ASP A 168 6.02 -9.69 9.41
CA ASP A 168 5.45 -9.11 8.18
C ASP A 168 4.92 -7.69 8.41
N VAL A 169 4.21 -7.46 9.52
CA VAL A 169 3.78 -6.10 9.92
C VAL A 169 4.98 -5.21 10.29
N GLU A 170 6.00 -5.74 10.96
CA GLU A 170 7.24 -5.01 11.31
C GLU A 170 7.97 -4.49 10.08
N ILE A 171 8.11 -5.32 9.05
CA ILE A 171 8.69 -4.91 7.76
C ILE A 171 7.90 -3.75 7.16
N LEU A 172 6.55 -3.82 7.18
CA LEU A 172 5.70 -2.75 6.66
C LEU A 172 5.86 -1.44 7.43
N VAL A 173 5.90 -1.50 8.77
CA VAL A 173 6.07 -0.33 9.63
C VAL A 173 7.41 0.37 9.32
N GLU A 174 8.51 -0.38 9.30
CA GLU A 174 9.84 0.18 9.04
C GLU A 174 9.98 0.71 7.60
N LEU A 175 9.37 0.03 6.62
CA LEU A 175 9.34 0.50 5.24
C LEU A 175 8.62 1.85 5.10
N PHE A 176 7.48 2.02 5.77
CA PHE A 176 6.76 3.29 5.75
C PHE A 176 7.48 4.38 6.53
N LYS A 177 8.12 4.08 7.67
CA LYS A 177 8.98 5.06 8.36
C LYS A 177 10.13 5.52 7.48
N TYR A 178 10.80 4.58 6.79
CA TYR A 178 11.82 4.90 5.80
C TYR A 178 11.26 5.82 4.70
N TYR A 179 10.09 5.48 4.15
CA TYR A 179 9.47 6.26 3.08
C TYR A 179 8.99 7.65 3.52
N PHE A 180 8.46 7.79 4.73
CA PHE A 180 8.09 9.09 5.28
C PHE A 180 9.32 10.00 5.42
N ARG A 181 10.44 9.48 5.95
CA ARG A 181 11.71 10.21 6.00
C ARG A 181 12.17 10.61 4.60
N PHE A 182 12.17 9.67 3.65
CA PHE A 182 12.51 9.95 2.27
C PHE A 182 11.70 11.11 1.66
N ILE A 183 10.38 11.14 1.87
CA ILE A 183 9.51 12.24 1.41
C ILE A 183 9.88 13.58 2.05
N GLN A 184 10.15 13.57 3.37
CA GLN A 184 10.46 14.77 4.13
C GLN A 184 11.85 15.31 3.76
N ASP A 185 12.87 14.45 3.76
CA ASP A 185 14.26 14.78 3.49
C ASP A 185 14.49 15.28 2.05
N ASN A 186 13.65 14.84 1.11
CA ASN A 186 13.70 15.24 -0.30
C ASN A 186 12.64 16.28 -0.68
N GLU A 187 11.94 16.87 0.30
CA GLU A 187 10.93 17.91 0.11
C GLU A 187 9.88 17.53 -0.96
N MET A 188 9.34 16.32 -0.90
CA MET A 188 8.42 15.80 -1.92
C MET A 188 6.95 16.23 -1.73
N GLY A 189 6.71 17.22 -0.86
CA GLY A 189 5.37 17.70 -0.50
C GLY A 189 4.55 16.67 0.28
N SER A 190 3.22 16.81 0.23
CA SER A 190 2.29 15.91 0.94
C SER A 190 2.36 14.47 0.44
N LEU A 191 2.08 13.50 1.30
CA LEU A 191 2.05 12.08 0.92
C LEU A 191 0.97 11.82 -0.15
N GLY A 192 1.35 11.23 -1.28
CA GLY A 192 0.47 10.65 -2.29
C GLY A 192 0.07 9.21 -1.94
N LEU A 193 -1.11 8.77 -2.37
CA LEU A 193 -1.62 7.40 -2.12
C LEU A 193 -1.10 6.35 -3.11
N THR A 194 -0.33 6.79 -4.10
CA THR A 194 0.33 5.95 -5.12
C THR A 194 1.68 6.57 -5.48
N LYS A 195 2.63 5.77 -5.99
CA LYS A 195 3.93 6.27 -6.49
C LYS A 195 3.78 7.38 -7.54
N ALA A 196 2.82 7.26 -8.46
CA ALA A 196 2.55 8.28 -9.48
C ALA A 196 2.00 9.57 -8.85
N SER A 197 1.07 9.46 -7.89
CA SER A 197 0.55 10.63 -7.19
C SER A 197 1.62 11.31 -6.32
N GLN A 198 2.54 10.54 -5.73
CA GLN A 198 3.67 11.09 -4.99
C GLN A 198 4.60 11.87 -5.93
N ALA A 199 4.95 11.29 -7.08
CA ALA A 199 5.80 11.95 -8.07
C ALA A 199 5.18 13.27 -8.56
N PHE A 200 3.87 13.28 -8.84
CA PHE A 200 3.17 14.50 -9.26
C PHE A 200 3.10 15.55 -8.14
N LYS A 201 2.92 15.13 -6.88
CA LYS A 201 2.98 16.03 -5.72
C LYS A 201 4.37 16.62 -5.53
N ALA A 202 5.42 15.82 -5.66
CA ALA A 202 6.80 16.28 -5.61
C ALA A 202 7.07 17.31 -6.71
N TYR A 203 6.62 17.03 -7.94
CA TYR A 203 6.74 17.97 -9.05
C TYR A 203 6.08 19.32 -8.75
N ARG A 204 4.82 19.28 -8.31
CA ARG A 204 4.04 20.47 -7.95
C ARG A 204 4.60 21.22 -6.75
N PHE A 205 5.24 20.53 -5.81
CA PHE A 205 5.80 21.15 -4.62
C PHE A 205 7.13 21.85 -4.94
N ARG A 206 8.00 21.21 -5.72
CA ARG A 206 9.38 21.64 -5.92
C ARG A 206 9.59 22.52 -7.15
N PHE A 207 8.86 22.28 -8.24
CA PHE A 207 9.21 22.81 -9.55
C PHE A 207 8.16 23.74 -10.17
N THR A 208 7.03 23.99 -9.50
CA THR A 208 6.04 24.94 -10.01
C THR A 208 5.26 25.63 -8.90
N ASP A 209 4.98 26.92 -9.10
CA ASP A 209 4.02 27.71 -8.34
C ASP A 209 2.71 27.93 -9.12
N GLY A 210 2.65 27.42 -10.35
CA GLY A 210 1.54 27.60 -11.28
C GLY A 210 0.42 26.58 -11.08
N SER A 211 -0.73 26.90 -11.66
CA SER A 211 -1.84 25.94 -11.79
C SER A 211 -1.65 25.10 -13.05
N ILE A 212 -1.85 23.79 -12.93
CA ILE A 212 -1.86 22.86 -14.05
C ILE A 212 -3.31 22.69 -14.48
N PHE A 213 -3.62 23.03 -15.73
CA PHE A 213 -4.96 22.95 -16.30
C PHE A 213 -5.04 21.81 -17.31
N ILE A 214 -6.21 21.19 -17.40
CA ILE A 214 -6.60 20.28 -18.47
C ILE A 214 -7.79 20.94 -19.15
N HIS A 215 -7.76 21.08 -20.48
CA HIS A 215 -8.91 21.61 -21.20
C HIS A 215 -10.08 20.62 -21.19
N HIS A 216 -11.25 21.00 -21.69
CA HIS A 216 -12.45 20.13 -21.67
C HIS A 216 -12.90 19.68 -23.07
N HIS A 217 -12.11 19.97 -24.12
CA HIS A 217 -12.43 19.58 -25.49
C HIS A 217 -12.20 18.09 -25.72
N ALA A 218 -13.28 17.30 -25.67
CA ALA A 218 -13.23 15.84 -25.75
C ALA A 218 -12.62 15.32 -27.06
N GLU A 219 -12.92 15.96 -28.19
CA GLU A 219 -12.39 15.58 -29.51
C GLU A 219 -10.86 15.77 -29.57
N VAL A 220 -10.36 16.88 -29.03
CA VAL A 220 -8.92 17.15 -28.93
C VAL A 220 -8.26 16.11 -28.03
N HIS A 221 -8.85 15.78 -26.89
CA HIS A 221 -8.32 14.71 -26.03
C HIS A 221 -8.29 13.33 -26.69
N ALA A 222 -9.27 13.02 -27.55
CA ALA A 222 -9.27 11.77 -28.30
C ALA A 222 -8.10 11.75 -29.31
N LEU A 223 -7.88 12.88 -30.01
CA LEU A 223 -6.75 13.04 -30.91
C LEU A 223 -5.40 12.96 -30.19
N GLU A 224 -5.24 13.65 -29.06
CA GLU A 224 -4.03 13.63 -28.23
C GLU A 224 -3.71 12.21 -27.75
N ARG A 225 -4.72 11.46 -27.27
CA ARG A 225 -4.54 10.05 -26.86
C ARG A 225 -4.22 9.14 -28.02
N ALA A 226 -4.81 9.37 -29.20
CA ALA A 226 -4.52 8.59 -30.40
C ALA A 226 -3.09 8.84 -30.92
N ALA A 227 -2.55 10.04 -30.68
CA ALA A 227 -1.17 10.40 -31.03
C ALA A 227 -0.14 9.95 -29.97
N TYR A 228 -0.57 9.59 -28.76
CA TYR A 228 0.33 9.16 -27.68
C TYR A 228 0.84 7.73 -27.91
N MET A 229 2.09 7.62 -28.32
CA MET A 229 2.78 6.36 -28.57
C MET A 229 3.78 6.05 -27.44
N GLY A 230 3.98 4.76 -27.16
CA GLY A 230 4.97 4.29 -26.18
C GLY A 230 6.40 4.24 -26.73
N GLY A 231 7.29 3.58 -25.99
CA GLY A 231 8.66 3.33 -26.43
C GLY A 231 8.72 2.45 -27.69
N ARG A 232 9.66 2.76 -28.59
CA ARG A 232 9.91 1.95 -29.79
C ARG A 232 10.67 0.67 -29.39
N VAL A 233 10.10 -0.48 -29.73
CA VAL A 233 10.72 -1.80 -29.51
C VAL A 233 10.82 -2.50 -30.85
N GLU A 234 12.04 -2.90 -31.23
CA GLU A 234 12.31 -3.58 -32.50
C GLU A 234 13.20 -4.81 -32.29
N CYS A 235 12.88 -5.87 -33.02
CA CYS A 235 13.72 -7.06 -33.09
C CYS A 235 14.61 -6.97 -34.33
N PHE A 236 15.86 -6.56 -34.15
CA PHE A 236 16.82 -6.44 -35.25
C PHE A 236 17.39 -7.80 -35.71
N PHE A 237 17.32 -8.85 -34.88
CA PHE A 237 17.85 -10.17 -35.17
C PHE A 237 17.10 -11.28 -34.41
N ILE A 238 16.82 -12.40 -35.08
CA ILE A 238 16.23 -13.61 -34.50
C ILE A 238 17.19 -14.79 -34.75
N GLY A 239 17.68 -15.41 -33.67
CA GLY A 239 18.57 -16.57 -33.73
C GLY A 239 19.68 -16.52 -32.68
N HIS A 240 20.67 -17.39 -32.81
CA HIS A 240 21.83 -17.40 -31.92
C HIS A 240 22.92 -16.46 -32.43
N CYS A 241 23.14 -15.34 -31.74
CA CYS A 241 24.29 -14.49 -31.99
C CYS A 241 25.60 -15.24 -31.64
N LYS A 242 26.53 -15.33 -32.59
CA LYS A 242 27.86 -15.94 -32.43
C LYS A 242 28.95 -14.90 -32.76
N GLY A 243 30.14 -15.06 -32.20
CA GLY A 243 31.30 -14.21 -32.53
C GLY A 243 31.33 -12.85 -31.85
N GLY A 244 31.11 -12.81 -30.53
CA GLY A 244 31.15 -11.58 -29.72
C GLY A 244 32.51 -10.84 -29.74
N PRO A 245 32.65 -9.77 -28.94
CA PRO A 245 31.82 -9.42 -27.79
C PRO A 245 30.47 -8.78 -28.16
N PHE A 246 29.48 -8.98 -27.31
CA PHE A 246 28.21 -8.25 -27.35
C PHE A 246 28.25 -7.11 -26.35
N VAL A 247 27.78 -5.94 -26.75
CA VAL A 247 27.74 -4.73 -25.91
C VAL A 247 26.30 -4.27 -25.79
N SER A 248 25.85 -4.01 -24.56
CA SER A 248 24.57 -3.39 -24.26
C SER A 248 24.80 -1.99 -23.73
N LEU A 249 24.08 -1.01 -24.27
CA LEU A 249 24.10 0.38 -23.84
C LEU A 249 22.68 0.78 -23.46
N ASP A 250 22.55 1.56 -22.40
CA ASP A 250 21.27 2.07 -21.89
C ASP A 250 21.41 3.56 -21.54
N VAL A 251 20.31 4.30 -21.63
CA VAL A 251 20.25 5.74 -21.32
C VAL A 251 19.81 5.91 -19.88
N ASN A 252 20.64 6.58 -19.08
CA ASN A 252 20.28 6.92 -17.70
C ASN A 252 19.11 7.91 -17.67
N SER A 253 17.93 7.44 -17.29
CA SER A 253 16.70 8.24 -17.14
C SER A 253 16.23 8.93 -18.44
N MET A 254 15.90 8.13 -19.47
CA MET A 254 15.29 8.59 -20.73
C MET A 254 13.94 9.30 -20.53
#